data_AF-A0A7S2RT10-F1
#
_entry.id   AF-A0A7S2RT10-F1
#
_cell.length_a   1.000
_cell.length_b   1.000
_cell.length_c   1.000
_cell.angle_alpha   90.00
_cell.angle_beta   90.00
_cell.angle_gamma   90.00
#
_symmetry.space_group_name_H-M   'P 1'
#
loop_
_entity.id
_entity.type
_entity.pdbx_description
1 polymer ?
#
loop_
_entity_poly.entity_id
_entity_poly.type
_entity_poly.pdbx_seq_one_letter_code
_entity_poly.pdbx_strand_id
1 'polypeptide(L)'
;AKIEAMESLCACEKYMVAMMDVQNASAKFDCLIFQTQFDSRFQETMEQISTLSKACHDVRTSKRLRKLMATILTLVNQINTGGTGNLAAGFTIDALLKLNEAKAFDKKTSVLQYLVQLVKQNDEKLLKFREDIPLTEKAESIVSDALTTDLKQMKQDLDEVTKTAKEEADKLRGPNGKIINPHYQRKISLQELKEQKSEVREMDGIKFFNQMEHTIDYTPMEI
;
A
#
# COMPACT_ATOMS: atom_id res chain seq x y z
N ALA A 1 -12.61 44.51 35.65
CA ALA A 1 -12.25 43.28 36.39
C ALA A 1 -11.91 42.09 35.47
N LYS A 2 -12.87 41.29 34.97
CA LYS A 2 -12.55 40.06 34.19
C LYS A 2 -11.95 40.33 32.79
N ILE A 3 -12.33 41.44 32.16
CA ILE A 3 -11.83 41.86 30.84
C ILE A 3 -10.41 42.47 30.95
N GLU A 4 -10.15 43.32 31.96
CA GLU A 4 -8.80 43.89 32.22
C GLU A 4 -7.76 42.81 32.54
N ALA A 5 -8.15 41.76 33.27
CA ALA A 5 -7.27 40.63 33.57
C ALA A 5 -6.96 39.74 32.34
N MET A 6 -7.80 39.76 31.30
CA MET A 6 -7.53 39.09 30.02
C MET A 6 -6.59 39.91 29.15
N GLU A 7 -6.64 41.24 29.21
CA GLU A 7 -5.77 42.11 28.41
C GLU A 7 -4.30 42.02 28.85
N SER A 8 -4.05 41.80 30.14
CA SER A 8 -2.71 41.63 30.73
C SER A 8 -2.04 40.27 30.44
N LEU A 9 -2.76 39.32 29.86
CA LEU A 9 -2.20 38.00 29.51
C LEU A 9 -1.31 38.08 28.27
N CYS A 10 -0.26 37.24 28.23
CA CYS A 10 0.55 37.08 27.03
C CYS A 10 -0.21 36.30 25.94
N ALA A 11 0.31 36.30 24.71
CA ALA A 11 -0.34 35.63 23.58
C ALA A 11 -0.57 34.12 23.83
N CYS A 12 0.38 33.45 24.50
CA CYS A 12 0.27 32.02 24.84
C CYS A 12 -0.88 31.76 25.83
N GLU A 13 -0.98 32.57 26.89
CA GLU A 13 -2.05 32.46 27.89
C GLU A 13 -3.43 32.77 27.30
N LYS A 14 -3.52 33.78 26.42
CA LYS A 14 -4.75 34.09 25.68
C LYS A 14 -5.20 32.92 24.81
N TYR A 15 -4.26 32.24 24.13
CA TYR A 15 -4.56 31.03 23.36
C TYR A 15 -5.04 29.88 24.25
N MET A 16 -4.36 29.64 25.38
CA MET A 16 -4.76 28.59 26.33
C MET A 16 -6.17 28.83 26.88
N VAL A 17 -6.49 30.07 27.28
CA VAL A 17 -7.83 30.45 27.74
C VAL A 17 -8.88 30.22 26.65
N ALA A 18 -8.61 30.60 25.39
CA ALA A 18 -9.53 30.34 24.28
C ALA A 18 -9.70 28.83 24.02
N MET A 19 -8.65 28.03 24.17
CA MET A 19 -8.71 26.58 24.03
C MET A 19 -9.46 25.88 25.17
N MET A 20 -9.54 26.48 26.35
CA MET A 20 -10.37 25.94 27.46
C MET A 20 -11.87 25.91 27.11
N ASP A 21 -12.33 26.81 26.23
CA ASP A 21 -13.72 26.85 25.77
C ASP A 21 -14.00 25.84 24.64
N VAL A 22 -12.95 25.27 24.02
CA VAL A 22 -13.09 24.28 22.94
C VAL A 22 -13.28 22.90 23.55
N GLN A 23 -14.53 22.45 23.61
CA GLN A 23 -14.83 21.07 24.00
C GLN A 23 -14.21 20.07 23.03
N ASN A 24 -13.66 18.99 23.58
CA ASN A 24 -13.01 17.90 22.83
C ASN A 24 -11.93 18.41 21.86
N ALA A 25 -11.17 19.44 22.24
CA ALA A 25 -10.13 20.06 21.41
C ALA A 25 -9.14 19.03 20.85
N SER A 26 -8.69 18.06 21.66
CA SER A 26 -7.76 17.00 21.20
C SER A 26 -8.31 16.24 20.00
N ALA A 27 -9.49 15.62 20.13
CA ALA A 27 -10.11 14.86 19.05
C ALA A 27 -10.35 15.71 17.78
N LYS A 28 -10.67 17.01 17.95
CA LYS A 28 -10.81 17.94 16.83
C LYS A 28 -9.47 18.23 16.14
N PHE A 29 -8.38 18.35 16.90
CA PHE A 29 -7.04 18.47 16.33
C PHE A 29 -6.63 17.21 15.59
N ASP A 30 -6.89 16.03 16.16
CA ASP A 30 -6.61 14.75 15.51
C ASP A 30 -7.38 14.63 14.19
N CYS A 31 -8.65 15.07 14.15
CA CYS A 31 -9.42 15.15 12.91
C CYS A 31 -8.81 16.10 11.87
N LEU A 32 -8.33 17.28 12.28
CA LEU A 32 -7.72 18.25 11.37
C LEU A 32 -6.37 17.73 10.83
N ILE A 33 -5.57 17.10 11.67
CA ILE A 33 -4.32 16.45 11.27
C ILE A 33 -4.62 15.34 10.25
N PHE A 34 -5.58 14.46 10.56
CA PHE A 34 -5.99 13.42 9.62
C PHE A 34 -6.46 14.01 8.28
N GLN A 35 -7.35 15.00 8.30
CA GLN A 35 -7.87 15.64 7.10
C GLN A 35 -6.74 16.22 6.23
N THR A 36 -5.73 16.84 6.84
CA THR A 36 -4.60 17.44 6.08
C THR A 36 -3.63 16.40 5.51
N GLN A 37 -3.53 15.21 6.11
CA GLN A 37 -2.56 14.18 5.72
C GLN A 37 -3.17 13.03 4.92
N PHE A 38 -4.50 12.88 4.94
CA PHE A 38 -5.19 11.72 4.38
C PHE A 38 -4.87 11.51 2.90
N ASP A 39 -5.01 12.55 2.07
CA ASP A 39 -4.81 12.42 0.63
C ASP A 39 -3.38 11.97 0.30
N SER A 40 -2.36 12.58 0.92
CA SER A 40 -0.98 12.20 0.68
C SER A 40 -0.67 10.78 1.15
N ARG A 41 -1.12 10.42 2.37
CA ARG A 41 -0.90 9.07 2.93
C ARG A 41 -1.58 8.01 2.06
N PHE A 42 -2.83 8.26 1.67
CA PHE A 42 -3.60 7.35 0.84
C PHE A 42 -2.96 7.14 -0.53
N GLN A 43 -2.56 8.23 -1.21
CA GLN A 43 -1.90 8.13 -2.53
C GLN A 43 -0.58 7.37 -2.45
N GLU A 44 0.26 7.65 -1.44
CA GLU A 44 1.53 6.95 -1.25
C GLU A 44 1.33 5.45 -1.02
N THR A 45 0.41 5.08 -0.12
CA THR A 45 0.07 3.67 0.14
C THR A 45 -0.46 2.98 -1.13
N MET A 46 -1.34 3.64 -1.88
CA MET A 46 -1.92 3.07 -3.11
C MET A 46 -0.89 2.92 -4.24
N GLU A 47 0.06 3.85 -4.37
CA GLU A 47 1.15 3.74 -5.35
C GLU A 47 2.06 2.54 -5.04
N GLN A 48 2.39 2.33 -3.77
CA GLN A 48 3.18 1.19 -3.33
C GLN A 48 2.44 -0.14 -3.59
N ILE A 49 1.15 -0.24 -3.26
CA ILE A 49 0.31 -1.41 -3.56
C ILE A 49 0.25 -1.67 -5.07
N SER A 50 0.06 -0.62 -5.88
CA SER A 50 0.03 -0.73 -7.34
C SER A 50 1.36 -1.25 -7.89
N THR A 51 2.47 -0.73 -7.37
CA THR A 51 3.82 -1.15 -7.77
C THR A 51 4.06 -2.62 -7.45
N LEU A 52 3.72 -3.07 -6.23
CA LEU A 52 3.86 -4.46 -5.81
C LEU A 52 2.98 -5.39 -6.66
N SER A 53 1.71 -5.03 -6.86
CA SER A 53 0.77 -5.82 -7.66
C SER A 53 1.24 -5.99 -9.10
N LYS A 54 1.70 -4.91 -9.74
CA LYS A 54 2.25 -4.95 -11.10
C LYS A 54 3.53 -5.77 -11.17
N ALA A 55 4.46 -5.61 -10.21
CA ALA A 55 5.68 -6.41 -10.17
C ALA A 55 5.38 -7.92 -10.07
N CYS A 56 4.42 -8.32 -9.21
CA CYS A 56 3.97 -9.71 -9.13
C CYS A 56 3.34 -10.20 -10.43
N HIS A 57 2.52 -9.37 -11.08
CA HIS A 57 1.90 -9.68 -12.37
C HIS A 57 2.95 -9.88 -13.47
N ASP A 58 3.91 -8.98 -13.56
CA ASP A 58 5.00 -9.01 -14.54
C ASP A 58 5.84 -10.28 -14.39
N VAL A 59 6.21 -10.64 -13.15
CA VAL A 59 6.94 -11.89 -12.85
C VAL A 59 6.13 -13.12 -13.29
N ARG A 60 4.82 -13.14 -13.00
CA ARG A 60 3.94 -14.27 -13.35
C ARG A 60 3.70 -14.40 -14.85
N THR A 61 3.65 -13.28 -15.57
CA THR A 61 3.31 -13.26 -17.00
C THR A 61 4.51 -13.28 -17.93
N SER A 62 5.72 -12.96 -17.44
CA SER A 62 6.95 -12.99 -18.23
C SER A 62 7.17 -14.36 -18.90
N LYS A 63 7.09 -14.36 -20.23
CA LYS A 63 7.37 -15.56 -21.04
C LYS A 63 8.86 -15.86 -21.06
N ARG A 64 9.73 -14.82 -21.06
CA ARG A 64 11.18 -14.98 -21.09
C ARG A 64 11.68 -15.58 -19.78
N LEU A 65 11.21 -15.07 -18.63
CA LEU A 65 11.58 -15.60 -17.32
C LEU A 65 11.14 -17.05 -17.18
N ARG A 66 9.90 -17.39 -17.57
CA ARG A 66 9.41 -18.78 -17.52
C ARG A 66 10.26 -19.74 -18.36
N LYS A 67 10.63 -19.35 -19.58
CA LYS A 67 11.52 -20.14 -20.43
C LYS A 67 12.92 -20.28 -19.82
N LEU A 68 13.47 -19.19 -19.28
CA LEU A 68 14.76 -19.21 -18.61
C LEU A 68 14.76 -20.16 -17.41
N MET A 69 13.72 -20.12 -16.57
CA MET A 69 13.55 -21.05 -15.45
C MET A 69 13.48 -22.51 -15.92
N ALA A 70 12.79 -22.78 -17.03
CA ALA A 70 12.76 -24.11 -17.62
C ALA A 70 14.15 -24.55 -18.14
N THR A 71 14.90 -23.66 -18.80
CA THR A 71 16.29 -23.93 -19.24
C THR A 71 17.19 -24.25 -18.04
N ILE A 72 17.07 -23.49 -16.94
CA ILE A 72 17.80 -23.74 -15.70
C ILE A 72 17.45 -25.11 -15.13
N LEU A 73 16.16 -25.45 -15.07
CA LEU A 73 15.70 -26.74 -14.55
C LEU A 73 16.27 -27.90 -15.36
N THR A 74 16.21 -27.82 -16.69
CA THR A 74 16.80 -28.83 -17.59
C THR A 74 18.29 -28.98 -17.36
N LEU A 75 19.02 -27.86 -17.30
CA LEU A 75 20.46 -27.85 -17.09
C LEU A 75 20.86 -28.48 -15.75
N VAL A 76 20.23 -28.03 -14.65
CA VAL A 76 20.55 -28.52 -13.30
C VAL A 76 20.17 -30.00 -13.14
N ASN A 77 19.06 -30.45 -13.73
CA ASN A 77 18.69 -31.86 -13.75
C ASN A 77 19.72 -32.72 -14.49
N GLN A 78 20.22 -32.26 -15.65
CA GLN A 78 21.29 -32.95 -16.38
C GLN A 78 22.57 -33.04 -15.57
N ILE A 79 22.98 -31.94 -14.93
CA ILE A 79 24.19 -31.90 -14.09
C ILE A 79 24.08 -32.84 -12.89
N ASN A 80 22.93 -32.85 -12.20
CA ASN A 80 22.77 -33.60 -10.96
C ASN A 80 22.54 -35.10 -11.15
N THR A 81 21.88 -35.51 -12.25
CA THR A 81 21.50 -36.91 -12.48
C THR A 81 22.33 -37.60 -13.55
N GLY A 82 23.23 -36.88 -14.21
CA GLY A 82 23.91 -37.38 -15.41
C GLY A 82 22.94 -37.69 -16.57
N GLY A 83 21.71 -37.18 -16.51
CA GLY A 83 20.65 -37.44 -17.49
C GLY A 83 19.82 -38.71 -17.24
N THR A 84 20.17 -39.53 -16.25
CA THR A 84 19.46 -40.76 -15.90
C THR A 84 19.27 -40.84 -14.39
N GLY A 85 18.09 -40.46 -13.90
CA GLY A 85 17.78 -40.46 -12.47
C GLY A 85 16.45 -39.78 -12.16
N ASN A 86 16.17 -39.59 -10.87
CA ASN A 86 14.97 -38.86 -10.43
C ASN A 86 15.13 -37.37 -10.75
N LEU A 87 14.39 -36.90 -11.74
CA LEU A 87 14.38 -35.50 -12.17
C LEU A 87 13.59 -34.66 -11.16
N ALA A 88 14.13 -33.50 -10.78
CA ALA A 88 13.37 -32.52 -10.01
C ALA A 88 12.30 -31.88 -10.91
N ALA A 89 11.11 -31.66 -10.35
CA ALA A 89 10.02 -30.97 -11.03
C ALA A 89 10.15 -29.43 -10.96
N GLY A 90 10.99 -28.92 -10.06
CA GLY A 90 11.21 -27.49 -9.85
C GLY A 90 12.33 -27.23 -8.84
N PHE A 91 12.60 -25.95 -8.60
CA PHE A 91 13.57 -25.47 -7.61
C PHE A 91 13.03 -24.18 -6.96
N THR A 92 13.54 -23.85 -5.77
CA THR A 92 13.21 -22.58 -5.09
C THR A 92 13.98 -21.42 -5.73
N ILE A 93 13.42 -20.20 -5.69
CA ILE A 93 14.10 -19.01 -6.25
C ILE A 93 15.47 -18.80 -5.59
N ASP A 94 15.61 -19.07 -4.29
CA ASP A 94 16.88 -18.98 -3.56
C ASP A 94 17.98 -19.91 -4.12
N ALA A 95 17.59 -21.03 -4.74
CA ALA A 95 18.55 -21.94 -5.37
C ALA A 95 19.31 -21.28 -6.54
N LEU A 96 18.75 -20.22 -7.14
CA LEU A 96 19.41 -19.46 -8.21
C LEU A 96 20.72 -18.81 -7.75
N LEU A 97 20.83 -18.43 -6.47
CA LEU A 97 22.04 -17.83 -5.90
C LEU A 97 23.23 -18.81 -5.94
N LYS A 98 22.95 -20.11 -5.87
CA LYS A 98 23.96 -21.19 -5.86
C LYS A 98 24.53 -21.49 -7.24
N LEU A 99 23.91 -21.01 -8.32
CA LEU A 99 24.39 -21.26 -9.69
C LEU A 99 25.79 -20.69 -9.94
N ASN A 100 26.16 -19.62 -9.23
CA ASN A 100 27.50 -19.05 -9.34
C ASN A 100 28.54 -19.78 -8.47
N GLU A 101 28.10 -20.50 -7.44
CA GLU A 101 28.96 -21.24 -6.51
C GLU A 101 29.36 -22.61 -7.07
N ALA A 102 28.44 -23.27 -7.76
CA ALA A 102 28.69 -24.55 -8.42
C ALA A 102 29.62 -24.36 -9.63
N LYS A 103 30.82 -24.96 -9.58
CA LYS A 103 31.83 -24.86 -10.65
C LYS A 103 32.06 -26.21 -11.33
N ALA A 104 32.41 -26.14 -12.62
CA ALA A 104 32.88 -27.28 -13.39
C ALA A 104 34.21 -27.81 -12.86
N PHE A 105 34.66 -28.96 -13.40
CA PHE A 105 35.91 -29.61 -12.99
C PHE A 105 37.15 -28.71 -13.14
N ASP A 106 37.10 -27.77 -14.07
CA ASP A 106 38.15 -26.75 -14.30
C ASP A 106 38.27 -25.72 -13.16
N LYS A 107 37.32 -25.71 -12.21
CA LYS A 107 37.16 -24.73 -11.12
C LYS A 107 37.12 -23.26 -11.56
N LYS A 108 36.96 -23.01 -12.86
CA LYS A 108 36.95 -21.69 -13.48
C LYS A 108 35.56 -21.31 -13.96
N THR A 109 34.83 -22.26 -14.53
CA THR A 109 33.52 -22.01 -15.13
C THR A 109 32.40 -22.39 -14.15
N SER A 110 31.59 -21.43 -13.73
CA SER A 110 30.40 -21.68 -12.92
C SER A 110 29.22 -22.15 -13.77
N VAL A 111 28.24 -22.80 -13.14
CA VAL A 111 26.98 -23.19 -13.82
C VAL A 111 26.27 -21.96 -14.38
N LEU A 112 26.32 -20.83 -13.68
CA LEU A 112 25.78 -19.55 -14.17
C LEU A 112 26.48 -19.07 -15.44
N GLN A 113 27.82 -19.11 -15.48
CA GLN A 113 28.60 -18.70 -16.66
C GLN A 113 28.29 -19.61 -17.86
N TYR A 114 28.21 -20.91 -17.64
CA TYR A 114 27.82 -21.88 -18.66
C TYR A 114 26.38 -21.65 -19.14
N LEU A 115 25.43 -21.41 -18.24
CA LEU A 115 24.04 -21.10 -18.56
C LEU A 115 23.93 -19.86 -19.46
N VAL A 116 24.66 -18.79 -19.14
CA VAL A 116 24.66 -17.57 -19.96
C VAL A 116 25.16 -17.87 -21.37
N GLN A 117 26.23 -18.66 -21.51
CA GLN A 117 26.74 -19.07 -22.83
C GLN A 117 25.72 -19.92 -23.59
N LEU A 118 25.08 -20.88 -22.91
CA LEU A 118 24.06 -21.74 -23.48
C LEU A 118 22.86 -20.93 -24.00
N VAL A 119 22.39 -19.96 -23.20
CA VAL A 119 21.28 -19.09 -23.59
C VAL A 119 21.67 -18.19 -24.76
N LYS A 120 22.88 -17.61 -24.79
CA LYS A 120 23.36 -16.81 -25.93
C LYS A 120 23.36 -17.60 -27.25
N GLN A 121 23.72 -18.88 -27.19
CA GLN A 121 23.80 -19.72 -28.39
C GLN A 121 22.43 -20.17 -28.89
N ASN A 122 21.45 -20.37 -27.98
CA ASN A 122 20.15 -20.96 -28.34
C ASN A 122 19.00 -19.96 -28.46
N ASP A 123 18.87 -19.02 -27.50
CA ASP A 123 17.81 -18.01 -27.49
C ASP A 123 18.26 -16.77 -26.69
N GLU A 124 19.07 -15.92 -27.32
CA GLU A 124 19.65 -14.73 -26.69
C GLU A 124 18.59 -13.77 -26.14
N LYS A 125 17.37 -13.79 -26.68
CA LYS A 125 16.27 -12.92 -26.22
C LYS A 125 15.89 -13.18 -24.76
N LEU A 126 16.17 -14.39 -24.23
CA LEU A 126 15.92 -14.71 -22.83
C LEU A 126 16.78 -13.89 -21.87
N LEU A 127 17.97 -13.42 -22.29
CA LEU A 127 18.81 -12.55 -21.46
C LEU A 127 18.17 -11.18 -21.19
N LYS A 128 17.20 -10.80 -22.01
CA LYS A 128 16.43 -9.56 -21.87
C LYS A 128 15.19 -9.73 -20.98
N PHE A 129 15.06 -10.82 -20.21
CA PHE A 129 13.90 -11.05 -19.34
C PHE A 129 13.63 -9.91 -18.35
N ARG A 130 14.66 -9.15 -17.95
CA ARG A 130 14.52 -7.99 -17.07
C ARG A 130 13.61 -6.89 -17.63
N GLU A 131 13.49 -6.78 -18.95
CA GLU A 131 12.54 -5.89 -19.61
C GLU A 131 11.07 -6.34 -19.38
N ASP A 132 10.81 -7.63 -19.11
CA ASP A 132 9.47 -8.11 -18.76
C ASP A 132 9.10 -7.82 -17.30
N ILE A 133 10.07 -7.51 -16.44
CA ILE A 133 9.89 -7.33 -14.98
C ILE A 133 10.47 -5.99 -14.47
N PRO A 134 10.08 -4.85 -15.06
CA PRO A 134 10.73 -3.57 -14.80
C PRO A 134 10.52 -3.03 -13.38
N LEU A 135 9.48 -3.50 -12.68
CA LEU A 135 9.10 -2.98 -11.36
C LEU A 135 9.66 -3.79 -10.19
N THR A 136 10.33 -4.92 -10.43
CA THR A 136 10.79 -5.80 -9.36
C THR A 136 11.78 -5.11 -8.40
N GLU A 137 12.68 -4.28 -8.91
CA GLU A 137 13.62 -3.51 -8.06
C GLU A 137 12.91 -2.44 -7.21
N LYS A 138 11.86 -1.81 -7.76
CA LYS A 138 11.04 -0.85 -6.99
C LYS A 138 10.19 -1.53 -5.94
N ALA A 139 9.75 -2.77 -6.21
CA ALA A 139 8.95 -3.54 -5.28
C ALA A 139 9.77 -4.12 -4.12
N GLU A 140 11.10 -4.26 -4.27
CA GLU A 140 11.99 -4.81 -3.23
C GLU A 140 11.99 -3.99 -1.94
N SER A 141 11.86 -2.66 -2.04
CA SER A 141 11.84 -1.77 -0.87
C SER A 141 10.48 -1.67 -0.17
N ILE A 142 9.43 -2.29 -0.73
CA ILE A 142 8.07 -2.19 -0.20
C ILE A 142 7.86 -3.26 0.88
N VAL A 143 7.51 -2.83 2.08
CA VAL A 143 7.23 -3.72 3.21
C VAL A 143 5.73 -3.93 3.35
N SER A 144 5.25 -5.13 3.01
CA SER A 144 3.80 -5.46 3.02
C SER A 144 3.14 -5.28 4.39
N ASP A 145 3.88 -5.54 5.48
CA ASP A 145 3.37 -5.38 6.84
C ASP A 145 3.18 -3.90 7.20
N ALA A 146 4.05 -3.02 6.69
CA ALA A 146 3.92 -1.57 6.86
C ALA A 146 2.67 -1.05 6.14
N LEU A 147 2.46 -1.45 4.87
CA LEU A 147 1.25 -1.11 4.11
C LEU A 147 -0.04 -1.53 4.84
N THR A 148 -0.05 -2.75 5.36
CA THR A 148 -1.20 -3.27 6.11
C THR A 148 -1.46 -2.47 7.38
N THR A 149 -0.39 -2.04 8.05
CA THR A 149 -0.46 -1.23 9.27
C THR A 149 -0.97 0.17 8.95
N ASP A 150 -0.47 0.80 7.90
CA ASP A 150 -0.89 2.14 7.46
C ASP A 150 -2.36 2.17 7.05
N LEU A 151 -2.84 1.17 6.31
CA LEU A 151 -4.25 1.05 5.95
C LEU A 151 -5.14 0.86 7.18
N LYS A 152 -4.74 0.03 8.14
CA LYS A 152 -5.47 -0.17 9.39
C LYS A 152 -5.54 1.12 10.19
N GLN A 153 -4.43 1.84 10.31
CA GLN A 153 -4.39 3.12 11.02
C GLN A 153 -5.27 4.17 10.32
N MET A 154 -5.16 4.33 9.00
CA MET A 154 -6.01 5.27 8.26
C MET A 154 -7.50 4.97 8.41
N LYS A 155 -7.88 3.69 8.47
CA LYS A 155 -9.26 3.29 8.74
C LYS A 155 -9.72 3.69 10.14
N GLN A 156 -8.88 3.44 11.15
CA GLN A 156 -9.16 3.84 12.53
C GLN A 156 -9.30 5.36 12.66
N ASP A 157 -8.36 6.11 12.08
CA ASP A 157 -8.38 7.57 12.06
C ASP A 157 -9.69 8.09 11.41
N LEU A 158 -10.12 7.48 10.29
CA LEU A 158 -11.36 7.82 9.61
C LEU A 158 -12.62 7.53 10.46
N ASP A 159 -12.63 6.40 11.18
CA ASP A 159 -13.71 6.03 12.10
C ASP A 159 -13.81 7.04 13.25
N GLU A 160 -12.68 7.48 13.80
CA GLU A 160 -12.59 8.51 14.83
C GLU A 160 -13.10 9.86 14.32
N VAL A 161 -12.65 10.30 13.15
CA VAL A 161 -13.15 11.54 12.52
C VAL A 161 -14.65 11.49 12.32
N THR A 162 -15.15 10.35 11.83
CA THR A 162 -16.60 10.16 11.60
C THR A 162 -17.38 10.24 12.92
N LYS A 163 -16.84 9.66 14.00
CA LYS A 163 -17.46 9.72 15.33
C LYS A 163 -17.45 11.16 15.87
N THR A 164 -16.31 11.83 15.87
CA THR A 164 -16.19 13.21 16.37
C THR A 164 -17.07 14.17 15.58
N ALA A 165 -17.12 14.04 14.25
CA ALA A 165 -18.00 14.85 13.42
C ALA A 165 -19.48 14.64 13.73
N LYS A 166 -19.92 13.40 14.00
CA LYS A 166 -21.30 13.10 14.41
C LYS A 166 -21.63 13.71 15.78
N GLU A 167 -20.76 13.52 16.77
CA GLU A 167 -20.96 14.07 18.11
C GLU A 167 -21.08 15.60 18.10
N GLU A 168 -20.24 16.28 17.32
CA GLU A 168 -20.31 17.74 17.16
C GLU A 168 -21.57 18.17 16.38
N ALA A 169 -21.96 17.43 15.35
CA ALA A 169 -23.19 17.70 14.61
C ALA A 169 -24.45 17.53 15.48
N ASP A 170 -24.47 16.54 16.38
CA ASP A 170 -25.58 16.29 17.29
C ASP A 170 -25.70 17.39 18.36
N LYS A 171 -24.58 17.91 18.88
CA LYS A 171 -24.58 19.09 19.77
C LYS A 171 -25.16 20.33 19.11
N LEU A 172 -24.98 20.45 17.79
CA LEU A 172 -25.53 21.55 17.02
C LEU A 172 -27.03 21.39 16.75
N ARG A 173 -27.61 20.20 16.88
CA ARG A 173 -29.03 19.91 16.58
C ARG A 173 -29.89 19.90 17.84
N GLY A 174 -30.98 20.68 17.82
CA GLY A 174 -32.01 20.67 18.86
C GLY A 174 -32.97 19.50 18.74
N PRO A 175 -33.92 19.35 19.70
CA PRO A 175 -34.85 18.21 19.76
C PRO A 175 -35.68 17.95 18.49
N ASN A 176 -35.74 18.91 17.56
CA ASN A 176 -36.45 18.82 16.28
C ASN A 176 -35.52 18.91 15.05
N GLY A 177 -34.20 18.68 15.21
CA GLY A 177 -33.21 18.76 14.12
C GLY A 177 -32.82 20.17 13.67
N LYS A 178 -33.26 21.22 14.39
CA LYS A 178 -32.89 22.62 14.11
C LYS A 178 -31.51 22.94 14.66
N ILE A 179 -30.66 23.63 13.88
CA ILE A 179 -29.36 24.09 14.34
C ILE A 179 -29.55 25.15 15.44
N ILE A 180 -29.10 24.88 16.66
CA ILE A 180 -29.38 25.72 17.85
C ILE A 180 -28.39 26.89 18.00
N ASN A 181 -27.20 26.80 17.39
CA ASN A 181 -26.13 27.78 17.61
C ASN A 181 -26.16 28.93 16.58
N PRO A 182 -26.33 30.20 16.99
CA PRO A 182 -26.34 31.36 16.10
C PRO A 182 -25.01 31.58 15.35
N HIS A 183 -23.88 31.19 15.95
CA HIS A 183 -22.54 31.43 15.39
C HIS A 183 -22.21 30.54 14.18
N TYR A 184 -22.94 29.43 14.02
CA TYR A 184 -22.80 28.47 12.91
C TYR A 184 -23.88 28.63 11.83
N GLN A 185 -24.68 29.70 11.88
CA GLN A 185 -25.66 30.02 10.83
C GLN A 185 -25.04 30.55 9.53
N ARG A 186 -23.71 30.49 9.37
CA ARG A 186 -23.11 30.66 8.04
C ARG A 186 -23.51 29.44 7.22
N LYS A 187 -24.61 29.58 6.48
CA LYS A 187 -25.12 28.59 5.53
C LYS A 187 -24.02 28.24 4.54
N ILE A 188 -23.30 27.15 4.77
CA ILE A 188 -22.87 26.30 3.66
C ILE A 188 -24.17 25.66 3.17
N SER A 189 -24.49 25.87 1.90
CA SER A 189 -25.71 25.38 1.30
C SER A 189 -25.74 23.84 1.36
N LEU A 190 -26.94 23.28 1.49
CA LEU A 190 -27.16 21.83 1.34
C LEU A 190 -26.69 21.30 -0.01
N GLN A 191 -26.45 22.18 -0.98
CA GLN A 191 -25.90 21.90 -2.30
C GLN A 191 -24.40 21.61 -2.21
N GLU A 192 -23.64 22.48 -1.57
CA GLU A 192 -22.19 22.32 -1.35
C GLU A 192 -21.86 21.07 -0.52
N LEU A 193 -22.67 20.76 0.51
CA LEU A 193 -22.52 19.53 1.31
C LEU A 193 -22.83 18.25 0.52
N LYS A 194 -23.77 18.33 -0.43
CA LYS A 194 -24.08 17.21 -1.32
C LYS A 194 -22.99 17.02 -2.37
N GLU A 195 -22.44 18.10 -2.90
CA GLU A 195 -21.33 18.11 -3.84
C GLU A 195 -20.06 17.50 -3.23
N GLN A 196 -19.66 17.92 -2.03
CA GLN A 196 -18.52 17.31 -1.32
C GLN A 196 -18.73 15.83 -1.02
N LYS A 197 -19.96 15.42 -0.68
CA LYS A 197 -20.27 13.99 -0.44
C LYS A 197 -20.27 13.16 -1.74
N SER A 198 -20.67 13.73 -2.88
CA SER A 198 -20.52 13.06 -4.18
C SER A 198 -19.06 12.95 -4.60
N GLU A 199 -18.25 13.97 -4.38
CA GLU A 199 -16.81 13.94 -4.69
C GLU A 199 -16.08 12.83 -3.93
N VAL A 200 -16.35 12.68 -2.63
CA VAL A 200 -15.80 11.59 -1.82
C VAL A 200 -16.24 10.21 -2.32
N ARG A 201 -17.47 10.06 -2.84
CA ARG A 201 -17.95 8.80 -3.43
C ARG A 201 -17.38 8.53 -4.82
N GLU A 202 -17.00 9.57 -5.55
CA GLU A 202 -16.50 9.45 -6.91
C GLU A 202 -15.00 9.19 -6.97
N MET A 203 -14.25 9.39 -5.88
CA MET A 203 -12.85 8.99 -5.79
C MET A 203 -12.66 7.51 -6.15
N ASP A 204 -11.85 7.26 -7.17
CA ASP A 204 -11.61 5.94 -7.75
C ASP A 204 -11.14 4.90 -6.71
N GLY A 205 -10.42 5.34 -5.67
CA GLY A 205 -9.97 4.48 -4.57
C GLY A 205 -11.09 3.87 -3.74
N ILE A 206 -12.20 4.60 -3.51
CA ILE A 206 -13.35 4.10 -2.72
C ILE A 206 -14.21 3.12 -3.55
N LYS A 207 -14.32 3.34 -4.87
CA LYS A 207 -14.97 2.38 -5.79
C LYS A 207 -14.16 1.09 -5.90
N PHE A 208 -12.84 1.20 -5.98
CA PHE A 208 -11.93 0.05 -5.99
C PHE A 208 -12.02 -0.76 -4.70
N PHE A 209 -12.01 -0.09 -3.53
CA PHE A 209 -12.11 -0.75 -2.23
C PHE A 209 -13.46 -1.46 -2.03
N ASN A 210 -14.57 -0.84 -2.44
CA ASN A 210 -15.91 -1.44 -2.36
C ASN A 210 -16.14 -2.59 -3.36
N GLN A 211 -15.38 -2.65 -4.47
CA GLN A 211 -15.43 -3.77 -5.42
C GLN A 211 -14.60 -4.97 -4.95
N MET A 212 -13.59 -4.76 -4.10
CA MET A 212 -12.73 -5.83 -3.59
C MET A 212 -13.34 -6.67 -2.46
N GLU A 213 -14.41 -6.20 -1.81
CA GLU A 213 -15.09 -6.97 -0.74
C GLU A 213 -15.85 -8.22 -1.24
N HIS A 214 -15.97 -8.44 -2.57
CA HIS A 214 -16.78 -9.55 -3.11
C HIS A 214 -16.01 -10.62 -3.92
N THR A 215 -14.67 -10.63 -3.92
CA THR A 215 -13.92 -11.64 -4.71
C THR A 215 -12.76 -12.29 -3.95
N ILE A 216 -13.01 -12.77 -2.73
CA ILE A 216 -12.10 -13.72 -2.07
C ILE A 216 -12.87 -15.02 -1.85
N ASP A 217 -12.99 -15.82 -2.91
CA ASP A 217 -13.26 -17.24 -2.77
C ASP A 217 -12.01 -17.90 -2.17
N TYR A 218 -12.11 -18.27 -0.90
CA TYR A 218 -11.11 -19.10 -0.24
C TYR A 218 -11.10 -20.48 -0.89
N THR A 219 -10.01 -20.87 -1.54
CA THR A 219 -9.73 -22.29 -1.77
C THR A 219 -9.15 -22.90 -0.48
N PRO A 220 -9.78 -23.92 0.10
CA PRO A 220 -9.24 -24.61 1.26
C PRO A 220 -8.16 -25.59 0.81
N MET A 221 -6.96 -25.48 1.39
CA MET A 221 -6.06 -26.63 1.49
C MET A 221 -5.10 -26.42 2.66
N GLU A 222 -5.54 -26.86 3.83
CA GLU A 222 -4.66 -27.40 4.86
C GLU A 222 -4.73 -28.93 4.74
N ILE A 223 -3.59 -29.55 4.42
CA ILE A 223 -3.10 -30.78 5.03
C ILE A 223 -1.60 -30.57 5.24
#